data_AF-A0A2V9IDX9-F1
#
_entry.id   AF-A0A2V9IDX9-F1
#
_cell.length_a   1.000
_cell.length_b   1.000
_cell.length_c   1.000
_cell.angle_alpha   90.00
_cell.angle_beta   90.00
_cell.angle_gamma   90.00
#
_symmetry.space_group_name_H-M   'P 1'
#
loop_
_entity.id
_entity.type
_entity.pdbx_description
1 polymer ?
#
loop_
_entity_poly.entity_id
_entity_poly.type
_entity_poly.pdbx_seq_one_letter_code
_entity_poly.pdbx_strand_id
1 'polypeptide(L)'
;ETDHLFQAWFPTSVLVRTSVKPLSVGRAVANAVRGADPNLPIGHVRSMEEILSISVAFQHFLMTLMNVFAGLALVLAAVGIYGVLSYWVRQRTREIGVRMALGAERKTILLWVVKQGMTLAVYGVAGGVAAALALTHLMTSVLYGVKPTDPLTFIAVSVVLITVAMIASYVPARRATKVDPMVALRYE
;
A
#
# COMPACT_ATOMS: atom_id res chain seq x y z
N GLU A 1 6.79 -41.61 -36.16
CA GLU A 1 7.79 -41.59 -35.07
C GLU A 1 7.92 -40.22 -34.36
N THR A 2 7.40 -39.14 -34.96
CA THR A 2 7.49 -37.76 -34.42
C THR A 2 6.48 -37.40 -33.33
N ASP A 3 5.42 -38.18 -33.12
CA ASP A 3 4.35 -37.84 -32.16
C ASP A 3 4.74 -38.09 -30.70
N HIS A 4 5.65 -39.03 -30.43
CA HIS A 4 6.10 -39.36 -29.07
C HIS A 4 6.96 -38.25 -28.45
N LEU A 5 7.63 -37.43 -29.28
CA LEU A 5 8.47 -36.33 -28.82
C LEU A 5 7.63 -35.12 -28.35
N PHE A 6 6.45 -34.91 -28.93
CA PHE A 6 5.52 -33.86 -28.50
C PHE A 6 4.86 -34.21 -27.15
N GLN A 7 4.53 -35.48 -26.94
CA GLN A 7 3.91 -35.97 -25.69
C GLN A 7 4.85 -35.92 -24.48
N ALA A 8 6.16 -35.99 -24.70
CA ALA A 8 7.16 -35.87 -23.63
C ALA A 8 7.29 -34.43 -23.08
N TRP A 9 6.97 -33.42 -23.91
CA TRP A 9 7.08 -32.01 -23.55
C TRP A 9 5.78 -31.42 -22.96
N PHE A 10 4.63 -31.96 -23.34
CA PHE A 10 3.33 -31.56 -22.81
C PHE A 10 2.75 -32.67 -21.93
N PRO A 11 2.92 -32.61 -20.59
CA PRO A 11 2.32 -33.61 -19.72
C PRO A 11 0.82 -33.65 -19.98
N THR A 12 0.33 -34.81 -20.44
CA THR A 12 -1.09 -34.99 -20.71
C THR A 12 -1.82 -34.90 -19.37
N SER A 13 -2.53 -33.79 -19.15
CA SER A 13 -3.24 -33.54 -17.91
C SER A 13 -4.70 -33.93 -18.08
N VAL A 14 -5.19 -34.76 -17.16
CA VAL A 14 -6.60 -35.16 -17.11
C VAL A 14 -7.23 -34.43 -15.94
N LEU A 15 -8.16 -33.52 -16.22
CA LEU A 15 -8.93 -32.82 -15.20
C LEU A 15 -10.23 -33.59 -14.93
N VAL A 16 -10.41 -34.02 -13.69
CA VAL A 16 -11.63 -34.71 -13.25
C VAL A 16 -12.35 -33.83 -12.23
N ARG A 17 -13.59 -33.46 -12.52
CA ARG A 17 -14.47 -32.77 -11.56
C ARG A 17 -15.21 -33.82 -10.74
N THR A 18 -15.12 -33.73 -9.43
CA THR A 18 -15.81 -34.63 -8.48
C THR A 18 -16.49 -33.81 -7.38
N SER A 19 -17.64 -34.28 -6.91
CA SER A 19 -18.37 -33.74 -5.75
C SER A 19 -17.91 -34.34 -4.41
N VAL A 20 -17.07 -35.38 -4.46
CA VAL A 20 -16.48 -36.08 -3.29
C VAL A 20 -15.01 -35.68 -3.15
N LYS A 21 -14.43 -35.83 -1.94
CA LYS A 21 -13.02 -35.48 -1.63
C LYS A 21 -12.06 -35.85 -2.77
N PRO A 22 -11.35 -34.90 -3.40
CA PRO A 22 -10.59 -35.12 -4.64
C PRO A 22 -9.60 -36.29 -4.55
N LEU A 23 -8.91 -36.42 -3.41
CA LEU A 23 -7.92 -37.48 -3.17
C LEU A 23 -8.53 -38.88 -3.01
N SER A 24 -9.82 -38.99 -2.66
CA SER A 24 -10.50 -40.31 -2.55
C SER A 24 -10.85 -40.91 -3.91
N VAL A 25 -10.97 -40.09 -4.95
CA VAL A 25 -11.31 -40.52 -6.31
C VAL A 25 -10.05 -40.80 -7.15
N GLY A 26 -8.89 -40.32 -6.68
CA GLY A 26 -7.61 -40.47 -7.38
C GLY A 26 -7.22 -41.90 -7.72
N ARG A 27 -7.44 -42.87 -6.81
CA ARG A 27 -7.17 -44.29 -7.07
C ARG A 27 -8.14 -44.90 -8.09
N ALA A 28 -9.42 -44.53 -8.04
CA ALA A 28 -10.44 -45.03 -8.98
C ALA A 28 -10.18 -44.53 -10.40
N VAL A 29 -9.83 -43.24 -10.54
CA VAL A 29 -9.44 -42.64 -11.82
C VAL A 29 -8.13 -43.22 -12.33
N ALA A 30 -7.12 -43.39 -11.48
CA ALA A 30 -5.86 -44.01 -11.87
C ALA A 30 -6.05 -45.44 -12.41
N ASN A 31 -6.93 -46.23 -11.80
CA ASN A 31 -7.25 -47.58 -12.27
C ASN A 31 -8.02 -47.58 -13.59
N ALA A 32 -8.96 -46.64 -13.79
CA ALA A 32 -9.69 -46.49 -15.05
C ALA A 32 -8.75 -46.07 -16.20
N VAL A 33 -7.81 -45.16 -15.95
CA VAL A 33 -6.80 -44.73 -16.93
C VAL A 33 -5.86 -45.89 -17.28
N ARG A 34 -5.39 -46.64 -16.29
CA ARG A 34 -4.53 -47.81 -16.51
C ARG A 34 -5.24 -48.94 -17.27
N GLY A 35 -6.55 -49.07 -17.11
CA GLY A 35 -7.38 -50.01 -17.88
C GLY A 35 -7.56 -49.60 -19.34
N ALA A 36 -7.47 -48.31 -19.65
CA ALA A 36 -7.54 -47.80 -21.02
C ALA A 36 -6.18 -47.86 -21.74
N ASP A 37 -5.09 -47.54 -21.05
CA ASP A 37 -3.73 -47.63 -21.58
C ASP A 37 -2.71 -47.94 -20.47
N PRO A 38 -2.12 -49.16 -20.45
CA PRO A 38 -1.15 -49.58 -19.44
C PRO A 38 0.20 -48.86 -19.51
N ASN A 39 0.54 -48.26 -20.66
CA ASN A 39 1.86 -47.66 -20.88
C ASN A 39 1.96 -46.20 -20.41
N LEU A 40 0.85 -45.57 -19.98
CA LEU A 40 0.89 -44.21 -19.44
C LEU A 40 1.45 -44.19 -18.01
N PRO A 41 2.56 -43.47 -17.76
CA PRO A 41 3.04 -43.20 -16.41
C PRO A 41 2.05 -42.25 -15.71
N ILE A 42 1.32 -42.78 -14.73
CA ILE A 42 0.43 -41.96 -13.90
C ILE A 42 1.30 -41.17 -12.92
N GLY A 43 1.38 -39.85 -13.13
CA GLY A 43 2.04 -38.93 -12.22
C GLY A 43 1.33 -38.83 -10.85
N HIS A 44 1.91 -38.05 -9.94
CA HIS A 44 1.27 -37.78 -8.64
C HIS A 44 -0.10 -37.11 -8.83
N VAL A 45 -1.16 -37.77 -8.37
CA VAL A 45 -2.52 -37.21 -8.35
C VAL A 45 -2.55 -36.08 -7.30
N ARG A 46 -2.73 -34.84 -7.75
CA ARG A 46 -2.85 -33.66 -6.90
C ARG A 46 -4.27 -33.12 -6.93
N SER A 47 -4.76 -32.60 -5.81
CA SER A 47 -6.02 -31.86 -5.83
C SER A 47 -5.81 -30.49 -6.47
N MET A 48 -6.88 -29.90 -6.99
CA MET A 48 -6.80 -28.52 -7.50
C MET A 48 -6.43 -27.54 -6.38
N GLU A 49 -6.81 -27.81 -5.13
CA GLU A 49 -6.38 -27.00 -3.98
C GLU A 49 -4.88 -27.04 -3.76
N GLU A 50 -4.21 -28.18 -3.97
CA GLU A 50 -2.77 -28.31 -3.81
C GLU A 50 -2.02 -27.55 -4.91
N ILE A 51 -2.49 -27.65 -6.15
CA ILE A 51 -1.96 -26.87 -7.29
C ILE A 51 -2.12 -25.37 -7.04
N LEU A 52 -3.31 -24.95 -6.60
CA LEU A 52 -3.57 -23.56 -6.23
C LEU A 52 -2.70 -23.14 -5.04
N SER A 53 -2.52 -23.96 -4.01
CA SER A 53 -1.73 -23.61 -2.83
C SER A 53 -0.26 -23.29 -3.18
N ILE A 54 0.33 -24.04 -4.12
CA ILE A 54 1.72 -23.84 -4.56
C ILE A 54 1.85 -22.57 -5.41
N SER A 55 0.88 -22.28 -6.28
CA SER A 55 0.88 -21.05 -7.09
C SER A 55 0.52 -19.79 -6.28
N VAL A 56 -0.36 -19.92 -5.28
CA VAL A 56 -0.88 -18.81 -4.47
C VAL A 56 0.10 -18.45 -3.34
N ALA A 57 0.88 -19.39 -2.81
CA ALA A 57 1.82 -19.12 -1.71
C ALA A 57 2.87 -18.05 -2.06
N PHE A 58 3.50 -18.14 -3.24
CA PHE A 58 4.50 -17.16 -3.67
C PHE A 58 3.87 -15.78 -3.91
N GLN A 59 2.68 -15.74 -4.49
CA GLN A 59 1.93 -14.51 -4.72
C GLN A 59 1.52 -13.83 -3.41
N HIS A 60 1.04 -14.59 -2.43
CA HIS A 60 0.72 -14.08 -1.09
C HIS A 60 1.96 -13.57 -0.35
N PHE A 61 3.10 -14.25 -0.48
CA PHE A 61 4.36 -13.80 0.11
C PHE A 61 4.78 -12.44 -0.45
N LEU A 62 4.79 -12.27 -1.78
CA LEU A 62 5.09 -11.00 -2.42
C LEU A 62 4.10 -9.89 -2.03
N MET A 63 2.80 -10.19 -2.00
CA MET A 63 1.78 -9.22 -1.54
C MET A 63 2.02 -8.78 -0.10
N THR A 64 2.34 -9.72 0.79
CA THR A 64 2.60 -9.42 2.20
C THR A 64 3.83 -8.53 2.34
N LEU A 65 4.91 -8.84 1.63
CA LEU A 65 6.14 -8.04 1.62
C LEU A 65 5.90 -6.62 1.09
N MET A 66 5.16 -6.49 -0.01
CA MET A 66 4.78 -5.18 -0.56
C MET A 66 3.92 -4.39 0.42
N ASN A 67 2.99 -5.05 1.12
CA ASN A 67 2.15 -4.39 2.12
C ASN A 67 2.98 -3.87 3.31
N VAL A 68 3.97 -4.63 3.76
CA VAL A 68 4.92 -4.19 4.80
C VAL A 68 5.73 -2.98 4.32
N PHE A 69 6.27 -3.02 3.11
CA PHE A 69 7.01 -1.88 2.54
C PHE A 69 6.14 -0.64 2.38
N ALA A 70 4.91 -0.80 1.90
CA ALA A 70 3.94 0.29 1.80
C ALA A 70 3.64 0.90 3.18
N GLY A 71 3.46 0.06 4.20
CA GLY A 71 3.28 0.50 5.59
C GLY A 71 4.48 1.27 6.12
N LEU A 72 5.71 0.79 5.89
CA LEU A 72 6.94 1.49 6.28
C LEU A 72 7.09 2.83 5.55
N ALA A 73 6.82 2.87 4.25
CA ALA A 73 6.84 4.10 3.46
C ALA A 73 5.83 5.12 4.00
N LEU A 74 4.64 4.67 4.39
CA LEU A 74 3.61 5.52 5.00
C LEU A 74 4.09 6.10 6.34
N VAL A 75 4.73 5.30 7.19
CA VAL A 75 5.31 5.75 8.46
C VAL A 75 6.43 6.78 8.21
N LEU A 76 7.34 6.50 7.27
CA LEU A 76 8.42 7.42 6.93
C LEU A 76 7.89 8.74 6.37
N ALA A 77 6.87 8.69 5.50
CA ALA A 77 6.20 9.88 5.01
C ALA A 77 5.57 10.69 6.15
N ALA A 78 4.90 10.02 7.10
CA ALA A 78 4.31 10.67 8.26
C ALA A 78 5.36 11.38 9.14
N VAL A 79 6.49 10.71 9.41
CA VAL A 79 7.61 11.28 10.16
C VAL A 79 8.22 12.48 9.42
N GLY A 80 8.40 12.37 8.10
CA GLY A 80 8.91 13.46 7.26
C GLY A 80 8.00 14.69 7.27
N ILE A 81 6.69 14.49 7.09
CA ILE A 81 5.68 15.56 7.17
C ILE A 81 5.73 16.25 8.53
N TYR A 82 5.80 15.48 9.62
CA TYR A 82 5.92 16.02 10.97
C TYR A 82 7.21 16.84 11.14
N GLY A 83 8.36 16.31 10.70
CA GLY A 83 9.64 16.98 10.79
C GLY A 83 9.64 18.33 10.06
N VAL A 84 9.19 18.34 8.81
CA VAL A 84 9.17 19.54 7.95
C VAL A 84 8.19 20.58 8.50
N LEU A 85 6.95 20.20 8.82
CA LEU A 85 5.95 21.15 9.34
C LEU A 85 6.34 21.69 10.72
N SER A 86 6.85 20.83 11.62
CA SER A 86 7.31 21.24 12.95
C SER A 86 8.49 22.21 12.87
N TYR A 87 9.42 21.98 11.95
CA TYR A 87 10.55 22.86 11.72
C TYR A 87 10.09 24.23 11.19
N TRP A 88 9.22 24.22 10.19
CA TRP A 88 8.70 25.43 9.55
C TRP A 88 7.92 26.33 10.52
N VAL A 89 7.10 25.74 11.42
CA VAL A 89 6.39 26.48 12.48
C VAL A 89 7.36 27.03 13.53
N ARG A 90 8.39 26.27 13.91
CA ARG A 90 9.42 26.74 14.85
C ARG A 90 10.17 27.96 14.32
N GLN A 91 10.55 27.94 13.03
CA GLN A 91 11.20 29.09 12.38
C GLN A 91 10.35 30.37 12.45
N ARG A 92 9.02 30.24 12.38
CA ARG A 92 8.06 31.36 12.39
C ARG A 92 7.53 31.72 13.79
N THR A 93 8.01 31.07 14.84
CA THR A 93 7.52 31.30 16.20
C THR A 93 7.80 32.73 16.69
N ARG A 94 8.90 33.36 16.25
CA ARG A 94 9.23 34.75 16.59
C ARG A 94 8.19 35.75 16.03
N GLU A 95 7.82 35.60 14.77
CA GLU A 95 6.77 36.43 14.13
C GLU A 95 5.41 36.22 14.80
N ILE A 96 5.09 34.96 15.13
CA ILE A 96 3.87 34.60 15.86
C ILE A 96 3.84 35.29 17.23
N GLY A 97 4.95 35.29 17.96
CA GLY A 97 5.10 35.96 19.25
C GLY A 97 4.88 37.48 19.17
N VAL A 98 5.47 38.13 18.16
CA VAL A 98 5.27 39.58 17.93
C VAL A 98 3.80 39.88 17.60
N ARG A 99 3.15 39.09 16.74
CA ARG A 99 1.72 39.26 16.43
C ARG A 99 0.83 39.06 17.67
N MET A 100 1.16 38.11 18.54
CA MET A 100 0.43 37.93 19.80
C MET A 100 0.63 39.11 20.76
N ALA A 101 1.85 39.66 20.84
CA ALA A 101 2.13 40.84 21.66
C ALA A 101 1.36 42.09 21.19
N LEU A 102 1.08 42.18 19.88
CA LEU A 102 0.23 43.21 19.28
C LEU A 102 -1.28 42.95 19.45
N GLY A 103 -1.68 41.92 20.21
CA GLY A 103 -3.08 41.62 20.54
C GLY A 103 -3.80 40.65 19.60
N ALA A 104 -3.09 39.95 18.70
CA ALA A 104 -3.72 38.97 17.83
C ALA A 104 -4.26 37.77 18.62
N GLU A 105 -5.48 37.34 18.31
CA GLU A 105 -6.12 36.21 18.96
C GLU A 105 -5.39 34.88 18.65
N ARG A 106 -5.11 34.10 19.70
CA ARG A 106 -4.41 32.80 19.60
C ARG A 106 -5.07 31.84 18.61
N LYS A 107 -6.41 31.84 18.53
CA LYS A 107 -7.18 31.01 17.60
C LYS A 107 -6.91 31.38 16.15
N THR A 108 -6.87 32.67 15.83
CA THR A 108 -6.64 33.17 14.47
C THR A 108 -5.27 32.76 13.94
N ILE A 109 -4.22 32.85 14.78
CA ILE A 109 -2.88 32.40 14.41
C ILE A 109 -2.85 30.89 14.22
N LEU A 110 -3.46 30.13 15.13
CA LEU A 110 -3.47 28.68 15.05
C LEU A 110 -4.19 28.19 13.79
N LEU A 111 -5.33 28.80 13.44
CA LEU A 111 -6.06 28.50 12.20
C LEU A 111 -5.22 28.83 10.96
N TRP A 112 -4.51 29.96 10.98
CA TRP A 112 -3.65 30.39 9.86
C TRP A 112 -2.49 29.42 9.63
N VAL A 113 -1.82 28.97 10.70
CA VAL A 113 -0.73 27.98 10.62
C VAL A 113 -1.22 26.62 10.13
N VAL A 114 -2.34 26.14 10.68
CA VAL A 114 -2.93 24.86 10.25
C VAL A 114 -3.37 24.93 8.78
N LYS A 115 -4.00 26.03 8.35
CA LYS A 115 -4.39 26.23 6.95
C LYS A 115 -3.18 26.17 6.02
N GLN A 116 -2.08 26.81 6.39
CA GLN A 116 -0.87 26.80 5.58
C GLN A 116 -0.20 25.43 5.52
N GLY A 117 -0.16 24.69 6.64
CA GLY A 117 0.31 23.30 6.66
C GLY A 117 -0.58 22.37 5.82
N MET A 118 -1.89 22.55 5.91
CA MET A 118 -2.86 21.79 5.10
C MET A 118 -2.74 22.08 3.61
N THR A 119 -2.52 23.34 3.20
CA THR A 119 -2.29 23.68 1.79
C THR A 119 -1.10 22.91 1.22
N LEU A 120 0.02 22.85 1.98
CA LEU A 120 1.21 22.09 1.56
C LEU A 120 0.91 20.59 1.44
N ALA A 121 0.16 20.04 2.41
CA ALA A 121 -0.24 18.63 2.39
C ALA A 121 -1.16 18.29 1.22
N VAL A 122 -2.12 19.16 0.90
CA VAL A 122 -3.03 18.98 -0.24
C VAL A 122 -2.26 18.97 -1.56
N TYR A 123 -1.31 19.89 -1.76
CA TYR A 123 -0.46 19.88 -2.96
C TYR A 123 0.41 18.63 -3.04
N GLY A 124 0.98 18.18 -1.91
CA GLY A 124 1.75 16.94 -1.84
C GLY A 124 0.91 15.71 -2.20
N VAL A 125 -0.30 15.59 -1.64
CA VAL A 125 -1.23 14.49 -1.95
C VAL A 125 -1.68 14.54 -3.40
N ALA A 126 -2.09 15.71 -3.91
CA ALA A 126 -2.51 15.87 -5.30
C ALA A 126 -1.39 15.49 -6.28
N GLY A 127 -0.16 15.96 -6.04
CA GLY A 127 1.01 15.61 -6.83
C GLY A 127 1.35 14.11 -6.74
N GLY A 128 1.28 13.53 -5.55
CA GLY A 128 1.51 12.10 -5.32
C GLY A 128 0.48 11.20 -6.03
N VAL A 129 -0.80 11.55 -5.95
CA VAL A 129 -1.88 10.83 -6.67
C VAL A 129 -1.68 10.94 -8.18
N ALA A 130 -1.41 12.13 -8.70
CA ALA A 130 -1.16 12.32 -10.13
C ALA A 130 0.05 11.50 -10.62
N ALA A 131 1.15 11.52 -9.88
CA ALA A 131 2.35 10.73 -10.20
C ALA A 131 2.06 9.23 -10.15
N ALA A 132 1.35 8.74 -9.14
CA ALA A 132 0.99 7.35 -9.00
C ALA A 132 0.06 6.86 -10.13
N LEU A 133 -0.92 7.67 -10.55
CA LEU A 133 -1.78 7.37 -11.69
C LEU A 133 -0.97 7.31 -13.00
N ALA A 134 -0.08 8.27 -13.23
CA ALA A 134 0.79 8.28 -14.41
C ALA A 134 1.69 7.03 -14.47
N LEU A 135 2.28 6.66 -13.33
CA LEU A 135 3.14 5.48 -13.24
C LEU A 135 2.36 4.18 -13.43
N THR A 136 1.15 4.09 -12.87
CA THR A 136 0.25 2.94 -13.06
C THR A 136 -0.12 2.80 -14.54
N HIS A 137 -0.43 3.91 -15.20
CA HIS A 137 -0.76 3.91 -16.63
C HIS A 137 0.43 3.44 -17.48
N LEU A 138 1.65 3.89 -17.16
CA LEU A 138 2.87 3.42 -17.83
C LEU A 138 3.13 1.93 -17.58
N MET A 139 2.80 1.40 -16.41
CA MET A 139 2.93 -0.03 -16.12
C MET A 139 1.91 -0.87 -16.89
N THR A 140 0.68 -0.36 -17.10
CA THR A 140 -0.33 -1.08 -17.89
C THR A 140 0.05 -1.26 -19.36
N SER A 141 0.93 -0.43 -19.91
CA SER A 141 1.43 -0.62 -21.28
C SER A 141 2.49 -1.72 -21.40
N VAL A 142 3.11 -2.12 -20.28
CA VAL A 142 4.17 -3.15 -20.22
C VAL A 142 3.65 -4.48 -19.68
N LEU A 143 2.61 -4.47 -18.83
CA LEU A 143 2.09 -5.67 -18.16
C LEU A 143 0.61 -5.92 -18.52
N TYR A 144 0.36 -6.93 -19.36
CA TYR A 144 -0.99 -7.38 -19.70
C TYR A 144 -1.73 -7.90 -18.46
N GLY A 145 -2.91 -7.34 -18.17
CA GLY A 145 -3.84 -7.88 -17.16
C GLY A 145 -3.80 -7.26 -15.76
N VAL A 146 -3.02 -6.20 -15.53
CA VAL A 146 -3.09 -5.46 -14.26
C VAL A 146 -4.37 -4.61 -14.26
N LYS A 147 -5.37 -5.01 -13.47
CA LYS A 147 -6.56 -4.18 -13.24
C LYS A 147 -6.11 -2.88 -12.57
N PRO A 148 -6.29 -1.73 -13.21
CA PRO A 148 -5.71 -0.48 -12.74
C PRO A 148 -6.50 0.01 -11.55
N THR A 149 -5.76 0.52 -10.57
CA THR A 149 -6.24 1.41 -9.50
C THR A 149 -7.32 0.81 -8.60
N ASP A 150 -6.93 0.38 -7.40
CA ASP A 150 -7.88 0.25 -6.29
C ASP A 150 -8.18 1.65 -5.72
N PRO A 151 -9.35 2.25 -6.02
CA PRO A 151 -9.65 3.62 -5.58
C PRO A 151 -9.71 3.71 -4.05
N LEU A 152 -10.05 2.60 -3.39
CA LEU A 152 -10.15 2.53 -1.94
C LEU A 152 -8.77 2.76 -1.29
N THR A 153 -7.72 2.16 -1.83
CA THR A 153 -6.34 2.35 -1.35
C THR A 153 -5.89 3.81 -1.53
N PHE A 154 -6.16 4.43 -2.68
CA PHE A 154 -5.82 5.85 -2.91
C PHE A 154 -6.53 6.79 -1.92
N ILE A 155 -7.83 6.57 -1.71
CA ILE A 155 -8.63 7.37 -0.76
C ILE A 155 -8.11 7.15 0.66
N ALA A 156 -7.91 5.90 1.09
CA ALA A 156 -7.45 5.57 2.43
C ALA A 156 -6.09 6.19 2.74
N VAL A 157 -5.09 6.03 1.85
CA VAL A 157 -3.75 6.61 2.03
C VAL A 157 -3.81 8.14 2.07
N SER A 158 -4.59 8.76 1.19
CA SER A 158 -4.77 10.22 1.17
C SER A 158 -5.37 10.74 2.49
N VAL A 159 -6.42 10.08 2.98
CA VAL A 159 -7.05 10.42 4.27
C VAL A 159 -6.07 10.26 5.43
N VAL A 160 -5.30 9.17 5.45
CA VAL A 160 -4.29 8.95 6.49
C VAL A 160 -3.23 10.06 6.47
N LEU A 161 -2.67 10.38 5.29
CA LEU A 161 -1.66 11.44 5.17
C LEU A 161 -2.20 12.82 5.53
N ILE A 162 -3.44 13.15 5.14
CA ILE A 162 -4.09 14.40 5.55
C ILE A 162 -4.29 14.46 7.07
N THR A 163 -4.72 13.36 7.68
CA THR A 163 -4.91 13.27 9.13
C THR A 163 -3.58 13.46 9.86
N VAL A 164 -2.51 12.82 9.37
CA VAL A 164 -1.15 13.02 9.88
C VAL A 164 -0.71 14.47 9.74
N ALA A 165 -0.90 15.09 8.57
CA ALA A 165 -0.55 16.49 8.34
C ALA A 165 -1.32 17.45 9.26
N MET A 166 -2.60 17.16 9.51
CA MET A 166 -3.43 17.92 10.44
C MET A 166 -2.89 17.83 11.88
N ILE A 167 -2.58 16.62 12.35
CA ILE A 167 -1.98 16.41 13.68
C ILE A 167 -0.60 17.09 13.76
N ALA A 168 0.23 16.91 12.73
CA ALA A 168 1.58 17.43 12.64
C ALA A 168 1.64 18.96 12.58
N SER A 169 0.64 19.63 12.00
CA SER A 169 0.55 21.09 11.99
C SER A 169 -0.07 21.64 13.27
N TYR A 170 -1.06 20.95 13.84
CA TYR A 170 -1.77 21.38 15.04
C TYR A 170 -0.91 21.32 16.31
N VAL A 171 -0.16 20.23 16.52
CA VAL A 171 0.66 20.03 17.73
C VAL A 171 1.72 21.12 17.94
N PRO A 172 2.59 21.45 16.97
CA PRO A 172 3.57 22.53 17.12
C PRO A 172 2.92 23.92 17.15
N ALA A 173 1.84 24.17 16.39
CA ALA A 173 1.12 25.44 16.45
C ALA A 173 0.51 25.71 17.83
N ARG A 174 -0.07 24.66 18.45
CA ARG A 174 -0.58 24.71 19.82
C ARG A 174 0.53 24.89 20.84
N ARG A 175 1.71 24.27 20.63
CA ARG A 175 2.88 24.52 21.48
C ARG A 175 3.33 25.97 21.38
N ALA A 176 3.51 26.52 20.18
CA ALA A 176 3.95 27.90 19.95
C ALA A 176 3.00 28.96 20.56
N THR A 177 1.68 28.72 20.52
CA THR A 177 0.67 29.62 21.11
C THR A 177 0.51 29.48 22.63
N LYS A 178 1.02 28.39 23.22
CA LYS A 178 1.06 28.17 24.68
C LYS A 178 2.36 28.65 25.33
N VAL A 179 3.45 28.82 24.57
CA VAL A 179 4.65 29.46 25.10
C VAL A 179 4.29 30.91 25.43
N ASP A 180 4.43 31.25 26.71
CA ASP A 180 4.07 32.56 27.24
C ASP A 180 4.91 33.65 26.53
N PRO A 181 4.30 34.65 25.87
CA PRO A 181 5.04 35.71 25.17
C PRO A 181 6.02 36.47 26.08
N MET A 182 5.82 36.44 27.39
CA MET A 182 6.73 37.00 28.39
C MET A 182 8.05 36.24 28.54
N VAL A 183 8.11 34.93 28.23
CA VAL A 183 9.37 34.15 28.25
C VAL A 183 10.19 34.42 26.99
N ALA A 184 9.55 34.73 25.86
CA ALA A 184 10.23 35.08 24.62
C ALA A 184 10.94 36.45 24.66
N LEU A 185 10.56 37.35 25.58
CA LEU A 185 11.23 38.62 25.84
C LEU A 185 12.31 38.56 26.93
N ARG A 186 12.45 37.43 27.63
CA ARG A 186 13.37 37.28 28.77
C ARG A 186 14.64 36.48 28.44
N TYR A 187 14.78 36.06 27.19
CA TYR A 187 16.05 35.57 26.64
C TYR A 187 16.65 36.67 25.76
N GLU A 188 17.19 37.68 26.45
CA GLU A 188 18.33 38.46 25.98
C GLU A 188 19.55 37.97 26.75
#